data_AF-R6P559-F1
#
_entry.id   AF-R6P559-F1
#
_cell.length_a   1.000
_cell.length_b   1.000
_cell.length_c   1.000
_cell.angle_alpha   90.00
_cell.angle_beta   90.00
_cell.angle_gamma   90.00
#
_symmetry.space_group_name_H-M   'P 1'
#
loop_
_entity.id
_entity.type
_entity.pdbx_description
1 polymer ?
#
loop_
_entity_poly.entity_id
_entity_poly.type
_entity_poly.pdbx_seq_one_letter_code
_entity_poly.pdbx_strand_id
1 'polypeptide(L)' 'MVLNNIELDVKVKCLEAHMNQLNLAEKIGTTGQYVNRIIKRKDGLLNKTFVEIMEALGYDIEFTYVKREE' A
#
# COMPACT_ATOMS: atom_id res chain seq x y z
N MET A 1 -11.17 11.18 1.74
CA MET A 1 -10.05 10.62 2.54
C MET A 1 -9.76 9.17 2.14
N VAL A 2 -8.54 8.67 2.33
CA VAL A 2 -8.21 7.24 2.16
C VAL A 2 -8.55 6.47 3.43
N LEU A 3 -9.40 5.44 3.33
CA LEU A 3 -9.89 4.69 4.49
C LEU A 3 -8.97 3.54 4.91
N ASN A 4 -8.13 3.04 4.00
CA ASN A 4 -7.24 1.92 4.28
C ASN A 4 -6.08 2.27 5.22
N ASN A 5 -5.75 1.32 6.09
CA ASN A 5 -4.47 1.32 6.79
C ASN A 5 -3.44 0.53 5.97
N ILE A 6 -2.86 1.20 4.97
CA ILE A 6 -1.89 0.61 4.03
C ILE A 6 -0.74 -0.12 4.74
N GLU A 7 -0.23 0.43 5.85
CA GLU A 7 0.86 -0.20 6.59
C GLU A 7 0.43 -1.57 7.14
N LEU A 8 -0.77 -1.64 7.73
CA LEU A 8 -1.33 -2.87 8.25
C LEU A 8 -1.63 -3.86 7.12
N ASP A 9 -2.26 -3.37 6.05
CA ASP A 9 -2.67 -4.19 4.91
C ASP A 9 -1.47 -4.91 4.28
N VAL A 10 -0.37 -4.18 4.01
CA VAL A 10 0.84 -4.79 3.45
C VAL A 10 1.45 -5.82 4.41
N LYS A 11 1.45 -5.56 5.72
CA LYS A 11 1.94 -6.53 6.71
C LYS A 11 1.10 -7.81 6.73
N VAL A 12 -0.23 -7.68 6.67
CA VAL A 12 -1.14 -8.83 6.60
C VAL A 12 -0.89 -9.63 5.32
N LYS A 13 -0.72 -8.97 4.17
CA LYS A 13 -0.41 -9.66 2.90
C LYS A 13 0.95 -10.36 2.90
N CYS A 14 1.97 -9.80 3.56
CA CYS A 14 3.22 -10.51 3.77
C CYS A 14 3.01 -11.80 4.57
N LEU A 15 2.22 -11.76 5.65
CA LEU A 15 1.90 -12.94 6.47
C LEU A 15 1.12 -13.99 5.68
N GLU A 16 0.09 -13.59 4.94
CA GLU A 16 -0.71 -14.49 4.07
C GLU A 16 0.16 -15.18 3.02
N ALA A 17 1.21 -14.50 2.53
CA ALA A 17 2.15 -15.04 1.55
C ALA A 17 3.38 -15.74 2.19
N HIS A 18 3.37 -15.98 3.50
CA HIS A 18 4.46 -16.60 4.25
C HIS A 18 5.83 -15.93 4.00
N MET A 19 5.85 -14.60 3.88
CA MET A 19 7.06 -13.82 3.66
C MET A 19 7.14 -12.63 4.61
N ASN A 20 8.34 -12.07 4.77
CA ASN A 20 8.55 -10.83 5.51
C ASN A 20 8.83 -9.66 4.53
N GLN A 21 8.95 -8.45 5.05
CA GLN A 21 9.19 -7.26 4.23
C GLN A 21 10.57 -7.24 3.54
N LEU A 22 11.57 -7.93 4.09
CA LEU A 22 12.89 -8.08 3.45
C LEU A 22 12.76 -8.95 2.20
N ASN A 23 12.13 -10.12 2.33
CA ASN A 23 11.86 -11.01 1.21
C ASN A 23 11.03 -10.31 0.12
N LEU A 24 10.03 -9.51 0.52
CA LEU A 24 9.24 -8.70 -0.42
C LEU A 24 10.13 -7.67 -1.14
N ALA A 25 10.99 -6.96 -0.42
CA ALA A 25 11.89 -5.98 -0.99
C ALA A 25 12.86 -6.61 -2.01
N GLU A 26 13.46 -7.75 -1.67
CA GLU A 26 14.31 -8.52 -2.57
C GLU A 26 13.55 -8.95 -3.83
N LYS A 27 12.33 -9.47 -3.67
CA LYS A 27 11.49 -9.93 -4.79
C LYS A 27 11.14 -8.81 -5.79
N ILE A 28 11.02 -7.57 -5.33
CA ILE A 28 10.76 -6.40 -6.19
C ILE A 28 12.02 -5.60 -6.54
N GLY A 29 13.21 -6.13 -6.22
CA GLY A 29 14.49 -5.51 -6.58
C GLY A 29 14.79 -4.20 -5.85
N THR A 30 14.38 -4.06 -4.59
CA THR A 30 14.61 -2.87 -3.76
C THR A 30 15.11 -3.21 -2.35
N THR A 31 15.26 -2.21 -1.48
CA THR A 31 15.70 -2.41 -0.09
C THR A 31 14.54 -2.45 0.91
N GLY A 32 14.72 -3.19 2.01
CA GLY A 32 13.75 -3.21 3.10
C GLY A 32 13.49 -1.81 3.69
N GLN A 33 14.52 -0.94 3.75
CA GLN A 33 14.31 0.44 4.19
C GLN A 33 13.41 1.22 3.22
N TYR A 34 13.56 1.01 1.92
CA TYR A 34 12.71 1.65 0.92
C TYR A 34 11.26 1.18 1.04
N VAL A 35 11.01 -0.13 1.15
CA VAL A 35 9.66 -0.67 1.40
C VAL A 35 9.04 -0.09 2.66
N ASN A 36 9.77 -0.09 3.79
CA ASN A 36 9.31 0.47 5.05
C ASN A 36 8.97 1.97 4.94
N ARG A 37 9.75 2.74 4.17
CA ARG A 37 9.47 4.15 3.91
C ARG A 37 8.17 4.35 3.12
N ILE A 38 7.89 3.50 2.13
CA ILE A 38 6.68 3.60 1.30
C ILE A 38 5.43 3.24 2.10
N ILE A 39 5.43 2.11 2.81
CA ILE A 39 4.23 1.62 3.54
C ILE A 39 3.84 2.53 4.71
N LYS A 40 4.80 3.25 5.30
CA LYS A 40 4.56 4.20 6.40
C LYS A 40 4.20 5.60 5.92
N ARG A 41 4.27 5.86 4.61
CA ARG A 41 4.01 7.18 4.05
C ARG A 41 2.51 7.41 3.97
N LYS A 42 1.98 8.30 4.82
CA LYS A 42 0.55 8.65 4.84
C LYS A 42 0.08 9.38 3.57
N ASP A 43 0.90 10.28 3.04
CA ASP A 43 0.47 11.23 2.00
C ASP A 43 1.03 10.96 0.60
N GLY A 44 1.50 9.74 0.32
CA GLY A 44 2.28 9.53 -0.91
C GLY A 44 2.25 8.14 -1.53
N LEU A 45 1.33 7.28 -1.10
CA LEU A 45 1.00 6.10 -1.91
C LEU A 45 0.09 6.49 -3.06
N LEU A 46 -0.95 7.28 -2.76
CA LEU A 46 -1.75 7.96 -3.77
C LEU A 46 -1.19 9.33 -4.05
N ASN A 47 -1.34 9.75 -5.31
CA ASN A 47 -1.06 11.12 -5.69
C ASN A 47 -2.03 12.06 -4.96
N LYS A 48 -1.50 13.13 -4.35
CA LYS A 48 -2.31 14.12 -3.61
C LYS A 48 -3.43 14.71 -4.45
N THR A 49 -3.14 15.05 -5.71
CA THR A 49 -4.14 15.60 -6.65
C THR A 49 -5.27 14.61 -6.90
N PHE A 50 -4.98 13.31 -6.99
CA PHE A 50 -6.03 12.30 -7.14
C PHE A 50 -6.95 12.25 -5.91
N VAL A 51 -6.36 12.29 -4.70
CA VAL A 51 -7.15 12.33 -3.45
C VAL A 51 -8.04 13.57 -3.40
N GLU A 52 -7.49 14.73 -3.73
CA GLU A 52 -8.24 16.00 -3.77
C GLU A 52 -9.39 15.97 -4.80
N ILE A 53 -9.21 15.33 -5.96
CA ILE A 53 -10.28 15.16 -6.96
C ILE A 53 -11.42 14.31 -6.39
N MET A 54 -11.11 13.16 -5.77
CA MET A 54 -12.15 12.29 -5.19
C MET A 54 -12.89 12.98 -4.06
N GLU A 55 -12.18 13.72 -3.21
CA GLU A 55 -12.78 14.51 -2.12
C GLU A 55 -13.69 15.62 -2.66
N ALA A 56 -13.27 16.34 -3.71
CA ALA A 56 -14.10 17.36 -4.35
C ALA A 56 -15.37 16.77 -4.99
N LEU A 57 -15.33 15.51 -5.42
CA LEU A 57 -16.49 14.77 -5.93
C LEU A 57 -17.37 14.17 -4.82
N GLY A 58 -16.97 14.30 -3.54
CA GLY A 58 -17.71 13.79 -2.39
C GLY A 58 -17.48 12.30 -2.08
N TYR A 59 -16.36 11.73 -2.53
CA TYR A 59 -16.03 10.33 -2.33
C TYR A 59 -14.85 10.13 -1.38
N ASP A 60 -14.96 9.11 -0.54
CA ASP A 60 -13.82 8.48 0.12
C ASP A 60 -13.21 7.38 -0.76
N ILE A 61 -11.95 7.04 -0.48
CA ILE A 61 -11.19 6.07 -1.26
C ILE A 61 -10.95 4.81 -0.41
N GLU A 62 -11.35 3.66 -0.93
CA GLU A 62 -11.06 2.35 -0.38
C GLU A 62 -10.38 1.45 -1.43
N PHE A 63 -9.38 0.68 -1.00
CA PHE A 63 -8.70 -0.33 -1.80
C PHE A 63 -9.07 -1.73 -1.37
N THR A 64 -9.27 -2.60 -2.35
CA THR A 64 -9.37 -4.05 -2.15
C THR A 64 -8.22 -4.73 -2.89
N TYR A 65 -7.56 -5.68 -2.20
CA TYR A 65 -6.47 -6.46 -2.78
C TYR A 65 -7.01 -7.79 -3.30
N VAL A 66 -6.99 -7.97 -4.61
CA VAL A 66 -7.35 -9.24 -5.25
C VAL A 66 -6.08 -10.04 -5.52
N LYS A 67 -6.08 -11.32 -5.14
CA LYS A 67 -4.94 -12.22 -5.39
C LYS A 67 -4.79 -12.40 -6.90
N ARG A 68 -3.56 -12.24 -7.40
CA ARG A 68 -3.26 -12.47 -8.82
C ARG A 68 -3.45 -13.96 -9.14
N GLU A 69 -4.27 -14.27 -10.13
CA GLU A 69 -4.40 -15.61 -10.72
C GLU A 69 -3.20 -15.87 -11.65
N GLU A 70 -2.72 -17.10 -11.70
CA GLU A 70 -1.64 -17.54 -12.60
C GLU A 70 -2.15 -17.76 -14.03
#